data_AF-A0A352FRR3-F1
#
_entry.id   AF-A0A352FRR3-F1
#
_cell.length_a   1.000
_cell.length_b   1.000
_cell.length_c   1.000
_cell.angle_alpha   90.00
_cell.angle_beta   90.00
_cell.angle_gamma   90.00
#
_symmetry.space_group_name_H-M   'P 1'
#
loop_
_entity.id
_entity.type
_entity.pdbx_description
1 polymer ?
#
loop_
_entity_poly.entity_id
_entity_poly.type
_entity_poly.pdbx_seq_one_letter_code
_entity_poly.pdbx_strand_id
1 'polypeptide(L)'
;MARGWESKSVEDQIDAAKADRDAQIKPRLTQEQREQRELKQSLRLSRAQTLRRLHAATNDRYRAQLQSALDHLDAQLAQCEVNSDK
;
A
#
# COMPACT_ATOMS: atom_id res chain seq x y z
N MET A 1 4.47 1.65 26.34
CA MET A 1 3.26 1.16 25.64
C MET A 1 2.48 2.31 25.00
N ALA A 2 3.06 2.98 24.02
CA ALA A 2 2.33 3.84 23.09
C ALA A 2 2.88 3.48 21.72
N ARG A 3 1.98 2.96 20.88
CA ARG A 3 2.28 2.21 19.66
C ARG A 3 3.01 3.12 18.67
N GLY A 4 4.34 3.03 18.65
CA GLY A 4 5.15 3.50 17.56
C GLY A 4 4.66 2.78 16.31
N TRP A 5 4.16 3.55 15.35
CA TRP A 5 3.84 3.07 14.02
C TRP A 5 5.12 2.47 13.45
N GLU A 6 5.12 1.14 13.33
CA GLU A 6 6.20 0.31 12.82
C GLU A 6 6.48 0.61 11.34
N SER A 7 7.13 1.73 11.05
CA SER A 7 7.72 2.02 9.73
C SER A 7 9.21 1.69 9.70
N LYS A 8 9.64 0.66 10.44
CA LYS A 8 11.04 0.24 10.51
C LYS A 8 11.15 -1.28 10.52
N SER A 9 10.71 -1.94 9.45
CA SER A 9 11.09 -3.34 9.14
C SER A 9 10.55 -3.80 7.78
N VAL A 10 11.00 -3.20 6.66
CA VAL A 10 11.00 -3.93 5.36
C VAL A 10 12.17 -3.51 4.44
N GLU A 11 13.19 -2.77 4.91
CA GLU A 11 14.38 -2.49 4.06
C GLU A 11 15.43 -3.62 4.06
N ASP A 12 15.40 -4.57 5.00
CA ASP A 12 16.54 -5.48 5.26
C ASP A 12 16.52 -6.84 4.52
N GLN A 13 15.58 -7.08 3.59
CA GLN A 13 15.42 -8.42 2.98
C GLN A 13 15.61 -8.49 1.46
N ILE A 14 16.36 -7.56 0.86
CA ILE A 14 16.58 -7.54 -0.60
C ILE A 14 18.06 -7.69 -1.01
N ASP A 15 19.04 -7.66 -0.08
CA ASP A 15 20.45 -7.76 -0.49
C ASP A 15 20.93 -9.18 -0.84
N ALA A 16 20.21 -10.24 -0.47
CA ALA A 16 20.60 -11.62 -0.82
C ALA A 16 20.23 -12.05 -2.26
N ALA A 17 19.37 -11.30 -2.96
CA ALA A 17 18.82 -11.71 -4.28
C ALA A 17 19.47 -11.02 -5.49
N LYS A 18 20.59 -10.32 -5.29
CA LYS A 18 21.32 -9.62 -6.36
C LYS A 18 22.34 -10.51 -7.10
N ALA A 19 22.86 -11.57 -6.46
CA ALA A 19 23.94 -12.38 -7.03
C ALA A 19 23.53 -13.32 -8.18
N ASP A 20 22.25 -13.67 -8.31
CA ASP A 20 21.80 -14.73 -9.23
C ASP A 20 21.21 -14.22 -10.56
N ARG A 21 21.04 -12.90 -10.71
CA ARG A 21 20.20 -12.32 -11.78
C ARG A 21 20.98 -11.75 -12.98
N ASP A 22 22.24 -12.13 -13.19
CA ASP A 22 22.97 -11.75 -14.41
C ASP A 22 22.65 -12.64 -15.63
N ALA A 23 21.96 -13.76 -15.45
CA ALA A 23 21.90 -14.78 -16.52
C ALA A 23 20.67 -14.77 -17.44
N GLN A 24 19.54 -14.12 -17.12
CA GLN A 24 18.34 -14.26 -17.96
C GLN A 24 17.52 -12.98 -18.11
N ILE A 25 17.74 -12.39 -19.29
CA ILE A 25 16.80 -11.73 -20.20
C ILE A 25 15.33 -12.05 -19.84
N LYS A 26 14.76 -11.29 -18.92
CA LYS A 26 13.32 -11.01 -18.78
C LYS A 26 13.24 -9.52 -18.47
N PRO A 27 12.19 -8.79 -18.89
CA PRO A 27 12.01 -7.42 -18.47
C PRO A 27 11.88 -7.45 -16.95
N ARG A 28 13.00 -7.22 -16.28
CA ARG A 28 13.08 -7.04 -14.83
C ARG A 28 12.13 -5.89 -14.60
N LEU A 29 10.98 -6.16 -13.98
CA LEU A 29 10.16 -5.13 -13.37
C LEU A 29 11.13 -4.20 -12.65
N THR A 30 11.30 -3.00 -13.20
CA THR A 30 12.27 -2.02 -12.68
C THR A 30 11.92 -1.78 -11.23
N GLN A 31 12.90 -1.40 -10.42
CA GLN A 31 12.71 -1.20 -8.99
C GLN A 31 11.49 -0.29 -8.72
N GLU A 32 11.33 0.75 -9.54
CA GLU A 32 10.19 1.67 -9.58
C GLU A 32 8.84 0.97 -9.77
N GLN A 33 8.75 -0.03 -10.67
CA GLN A 33 7.52 -0.80 -10.90
C GLN A 33 7.17 -1.70 -9.71
N ARG A 34 8.14 -2.12 -8.90
CA ARG A 34 7.87 -2.87 -7.66
C ARG A 34 7.39 -1.95 -6.56
N GLU A 35 8.07 -0.83 -6.37
CA GLU A 35 7.69 0.18 -5.38
C GLU A 35 6.26 0.68 -5.64
N GLN A 36 5.90 0.95 -6.90
CA GLN A 36 4.52 1.31 -7.28
C GLN A 36 3.51 0.21 -6.95
N ARG A 37 3.86 -1.06 -7.16
CA ARG A 37 2.98 -2.20 -6.81
C ARG A 37 2.82 -2.34 -5.30
N GLU A 38 3.88 -2.16 -4.53
CA GLU A 38 3.87 -2.23 -3.07
C GLU A 38 3.05 -1.08 -2.47
N LEU A 39 3.25 0.14 -2.97
CA LEU A 39 2.43 1.30 -2.61
C LEU A 39 0.95 1.06 -2.92
N LYS A 40 0.64 0.47 -4.09
CA LYS A 40 -0.74 0.12 -4.43
C LYS A 40 -1.32 -0.94 -3.48
N GLN A 41 -0.52 -1.95 -3.13
CA GLN A 41 -0.94 -2.99 -2.18
C GLN A 41 -1.18 -2.43 -0.78
N SER A 42 -0.32 -1.52 -0.30
CA SER A 42 -0.48 -0.89 1.01
C SER A 42 -1.74 -0.02 1.07
N LEU A 43 -2.02 0.76 0.02
CA LEU A 43 -3.26 1.55 -0.10
C LEU A 43 -4.51 0.65 -0.09
N ARG A 44 -4.49 -0.46 -0.83
CA ARG A 44 -5.60 -1.45 -0.85
C ARG A 44 -5.82 -2.08 0.53
N LEU A 45 -4.73 -2.43 1.23
CA LEU A 45 -4.81 -2.96 2.59
C LEU A 45 -5.45 -1.94 3.55
N SER A 46 -5.00 -0.68 3.49
CA SER A 46 -5.54 0.41 4.31
C SER A 46 -7.03 0.64 4.05
N ARG A 47 -7.46 0.61 2.78
CA ARG A 47 -8.87 0.68 2.39
C ARG A 47 -9.69 -0.45 3.03
N ALA A 48 -9.22 -1.69 2.90
CA ALA A 48 -9.91 -2.85 3.47
C ALA A 48 -10.02 -2.78 5.00
N GLN A 49 -8.97 -2.29 5.68
CA GLN A 49 -9.01 -2.07 7.13
C GLN A 49 -10.01 -0.98 7.51
N THR A 50 -10.05 0.13 6.79
CA THR A 50 -11.00 1.23 7.00
C THR A 50 -12.44 0.76 6.83
N LEU A 51 -12.73 -0.03 5.78
CA LEU A 51 -14.05 -0.64 5.60
C LEU A 51 -14.43 -1.56 6.77
N ARG A 52 -13.52 -2.43 7.22
CA ARG A 52 -13.78 -3.29 8.39
C ARG A 52 -14.09 -2.46 9.64
N ARG A 53 -13.35 -1.37 9.86
CA ARG A 53 -13.61 -0.44 10.98
C ARG A 53 -14.96 0.25 10.82
N LEU A 54 -15.36 0.61 9.60
CA LEU A 54 -16.64 1.25 9.32
C LEU A 54 -17.81 0.30 9.61
N HIS A 55 -17.67 -0.97 9.23
CA HIS A 55 -18.65 -2.02 9.56
C HIS A 55 -18.76 -2.29 11.06
N ALA A 56 -17.65 -2.21 11.80
CA ALA A 56 -17.63 -2.40 13.25
C ALA A 56 -18.03 -1.13 14.04
N ALA A 57 -17.99 0.05 13.41
CA ALA A 57 -18.26 1.33 14.05
C ALA A 57 -19.76 1.53 14.24
N THR A 58 -20.19 1.69 15.50
CA THR A 58 -21.57 2.02 15.88
C THR A 58 -21.80 3.51 16.13
N ASN A 59 -20.72 4.31 16.24
CA ASN A 59 -20.79 5.73 16.48
C ASN A 59 -20.78 6.52 15.16
N ASP A 60 -21.83 7.29 14.90
CA ASP A 60 -22.02 8.04 13.66
C ASP A 60 -20.92 9.06 13.38
N ARG A 61 -20.42 9.75 14.41
CA ARG A 61 -19.32 10.72 14.24
C ARG A 61 -18.03 10.03 13.80
N TYR A 62 -17.73 8.89 14.40
CA TYR A 62 -16.55 8.10 14.06
C TYR A 62 -16.68 7.48 12.66
N ARG A 63 -17.89 7.02 12.32
CA ARG A 63 -18.22 6.48 10.99
C ARG A 63 -18.06 7.54 9.89
N ALA A 64 -18.47 8.78 10.13
CA ALA A 64 -18.26 9.89 9.20
C ALA A 64 -16.77 10.18 8.97
N GLN A 65 -15.95 10.10 10.03
CA GLN A 65 -14.49 10.25 9.90
C GLN A 65 -13.86 9.10 9.09
N LEU A 66 -14.29 7.85 9.33
CA LEU A 66 -13.83 6.70 8.56
C LEU A 66 -14.25 6.77 7.09
N GLN A 67 -15.44 7.30 6.81
CA GLN A 67 -15.90 7.50 5.43
C GLN A 67 -15.04 8.52 4.70
N SER A 68 -14.75 9.68 5.32
CA SER A 68 -13.85 10.68 4.72
C SER A 68 -12.44 10.11 4.51
N ALA A 69 -11.93 9.29 5.43
CA ALA A 69 -10.65 8.60 5.25
C ALA A 69 -10.70 7.58 4.11
N LEU A 70 -11.81 6.87 3.94
CA LEU A 70 -12.04 5.93 2.84
C LEU A 70 -11.99 6.66 1.49
N ASP A 71 -12.71 7.77 1.37
CA ASP A 71 -12.78 8.55 0.13
C ASP A 71 -11.38 9.06 -0.28
N HIS A 72 -10.56 9.47 0.70
CA HIS A 72 -9.19 9.89 0.45
C HIS A 72 -8.27 8.73 0.00
N LEU A 73 -8.46 7.52 0.55
CA LEU A 73 -7.73 6.33 0.11
C LEU A 73 -8.15 5.90 -1.30
N ASP A 74 -9.44 6.00 -1.61
CA ASP A 74 -9.98 5.67 -2.93
C ASP A 74 -9.50 6.66 -4.01
N ALA A 75 -9.40 7.95 -3.68
CA ALA A 75 -8.81 8.96 -4.56
C ALA A 75 -7.32 8.67 -4.85
N GLN A 76 -6.54 8.30 -3.83
CA GLN A 76 -5.13 7.93 -4.02
C GLN A 76 -4.98 6.66 -4.87
N LEU A 77 -5.85 5.66 -4.66
CA LEU A 77 -5.85 4.45 -5.49
C LEU A 77 -6.17 4.75 -6.95
N ALA A 78 -7.18 5.60 -7.21
CA ALA A 78 -7.54 6.01 -8.57
C ALA A 78 -6.37 6.75 -9.25
N GLN A 79 -5.67 7.63 -8.54
CA GLN A 79 -4.49 8.32 -9.06
C GLN A 79 -3.36 7.32 -9.39
N CYS A 80 -3.08 6.36 -8.50
CA CYS A 80 -2.11 5.31 -8.76
C CYS A 80 -2.48 4.43 -9.96
N GLU A 81 -3.77 4.17 -10.18
CA GLU A 81 -4.26 3.40 -11.32
C GLU A 81 -4.09 4.16 -12.64
N VAL A 82 -4.51 5.43 -12.69
CA VAL A 82 -4.35 6.29 -13.87
C VAL A 82 -2.87 6.47 -14.25
N ASN A 83 -1.97 6.56 -13.27
CA ASN A 83 -0.53 6.68 -13.52
C ASN A 83 0.14 5.37 -13.97
N SER A 84 -0.52 4.21 -13.80
CA SER A 84 0.01 2.92 -14.26
C SER A 84 -0.33 2.62 -15.72
N ASP A 85 -1.36 3.27 -16.28
CA ASP A 85 -1.87 3.07 -17.65
C ASP A 85 -1.30 4.07 -18.69
N LYS A 86 -0.47 5.03 -18.27
CA LYS A 86 0.25 5.98 -19.14
C LYS A 86 1.70 5.58 -19.32
#